data_AF-A0A3D3E7I5-F1
#
_entry.id   AF-A0A3D3E7I5-F1
#
_cell.length_a   1.000
_cell.length_b   1.000
_cell.length_c   1.000
_cell.angle_alpha   90.00
_cell.angle_beta   90.00
_cell.angle_gamma   90.00
#
_symmetry.space_group_name_H-M   'P 1'
#
loop_
_entity.id
_entity.type
_entity.pdbx_description
1 polymer ?
#
loop_
_entity_poly.entity_id
_entity_poly.type
_entity_poly.pdbx_seq_one_letter_code
_entity_poly.pdbx_strand_id
1 'polypeptide(L)' 'MNPQFDVIVFGATSFVGQILAQYLSDTFNNDESQETLNWAIAGRS' A
#
# COMPACT_ATOMS: atom_id res chain seq x y z
N MET A 1 -3.07 17.24 -13.64
CA MET A 1 -2.05 16.39 -12.99
C MET A 1 -2.80 15.26 -12.33
N ASN A 2 -2.54 14.01 -12.73
CA ASN A 2 -3.03 12.86 -11.97
C ASN A 2 -2.08 12.60 -10.79
N PRO A 3 -2.61 12.21 -9.62
CA PRO A 3 -1.76 11.82 -8.50
C PRO A 3 -0.87 10.63 -8.90
N GLN A 4 0.36 10.61 -8.41
CA GLN A 4 1.31 9.53 -8.69
C GLN A 4 0.91 8.22 -8.03
N PHE A 5 0.16 8.27 -6.92
CA PHE A 5 -0.30 7.11 -6.16
C PHE A 5 -1.79 7.26 -5.86
N ASP A 6 -2.50 6.14 -5.86
CA ASP A 6 -3.90 6.07 -5.46
C ASP A 6 -4.03 6.14 -3.94
N VAL A 7 -3.08 5.53 -3.22
CA VAL A 7 -3.06 5.44 -1.76
C VAL A 7 -1.65 5.63 -1.21
N ILE A 8 -1.53 6.37 -0.11
CA ILE A 8 -0.29 6.49 0.67
C ILE A 8 -0.58 6.15 2.14
N VAL A 9 0.13 5.16 2.69
CA VAL A 9 0.00 4.76 4.11
C VAL A 9 1.04 5.48 4.96
N PHE A 10 0.60 6.38 5.84
CA PHE A 10 1.47 7.05 6.82
C PHE A 10 1.52 6.26 8.14
N GLY A 11 2.71 6.17 8.74
CA GLY A 11 2.91 5.37 9.95
C GLY A 11 3.01 3.86 9.65
N ALA A 12 3.48 3.51 8.45
CA ALA A 12 3.59 2.14 7.96
C ALA A 12 4.54 1.26 8.81
N THR A 13 5.40 1.87 9.64
CA THR A 13 6.30 1.18 10.57
C THR A 13 5.63 0.77 11.89
N SER A 14 4.40 1.21 12.16
CA SER A 14 3.63 0.72 13.31
C SER A 14 3.15 -0.72 13.11
N PHE A 15 2.78 -1.41 14.19
CA PHE A 15 2.20 -2.76 14.12
C PHE A 15 1.02 -2.83 13.14
N VAL A 16 0.08 -1.90 13.23
CA VAL A 16 -1.07 -1.83 12.32
C VAL A 16 -0.63 -1.44 10.90
N GLY A 17 0.35 -0.55 10.78
CA GLY A 17 0.91 -0.13 9.49
C GLY A 17 1.50 -1.29 8.70
N GLN A 18 2.20 -2.20 9.38
CA GLN A 18 2.76 -3.41 8.77
C GLN A 18 1.66 -4.37 8.31
N ILE A 19 0.64 -4.60 9.13
CA ILE A 19 -0.51 -5.46 8.77
C ILE A 19 -1.26 -4.89 7.56
N LEU A 20 -1.50 -3.58 7.54
CA LEU A 20 -2.16 -2.92 6.42
C LEU A 20 -1.34 -3.01 5.13
N ALA A 21 -0.02 -2.79 5.20
CA ALA A 21 0.87 -2.90 4.05
C ALA A 21 0.84 -4.32 3.46
N GLN A 22 0.86 -5.35 4.31
CA GLN A 22 0.74 -6.74 3.88
C GLN A 22 -0.61 -7.00 3.19
N TYR A 23 -1.71 -6.54 3.79
CA TYR A 23 -3.05 -6.69 3.21
C TYR A 23 -3.18 -6.04 1.83
N LEU A 24 -2.64 -4.82 1.65
CA LEU A 24 -2.68 -4.14 0.35
C LEU A 24 -1.86 -4.89 -0.72
N SER A 25 -0.69 -5.40 -0.34
CA SER A 25 0.13 -6.22 -1.23
C SER A 25 -0.60 -7.50 -1.64
N ASP A 26 -1.18 -8.20 -0.67
CA ASP A 26 -1.80 -9.51 -0.91
C ASP A 26 -3.12 -9.43 -1.67
N THR A 27 -3.87 -8.35 -1.48
CA THR A 27 -5.21 -8.20 -2.05
C THR A 27 -5.16 -7.64 -3.48
N PHE A 28 -4.25 -6.71 -3.76
CA PHE A 28 -4.30 -5.95 -5.01
C PHE A 28 -3.12 -6.21 -5.94
N ASN A 29 -2.00 -6.72 -5.44
CA ASN A 29 -0.75 -6.80 -6.20
C ASN A 29 -0.19 -8.23 -6.30
N ASN A 30 -1.01 -9.26 -6.00
CA ASN A 30 -0.58 -10.66 -5.91
C ASN A 30 -1.09 -11.57 -7.05
N ASP A 31 -1.96 -11.07 -7.92
CA ASP A 31 -2.51 -11.83 -9.05
C ASP A 31 -2.57 -10.95 -10.31
N GLU A 32 -2.07 -11.48 -11.41
CA GLU A 32 -1.97 -10.80 -12.71
C GLU A 32 -3.34 -10.56 -13.38
N SER A 33 -4.39 -11.22 -12.89
CA SER A 33 -5.75 -11.15 -13.45
C SER A 33 -6.57 -9.97 -12.90
N GLN A 34 -6.02 -9.19 -11.96
CA GLN A 34 -6.71 -8.13 -11.22
C GLN A 34 -5.96 -6.79 -11.31
N GLU A 35 -6.72 -5.69 -11.24
CA GLU A 35 -6.17 -4.34 -11.37
C GLU A 35 -5.20 -4.06 -10.21
N THR A 36 -3.95 -3.77 -10.58
CA THR A 36 -2.90 -3.46 -9.60
C THR A 36 -3.14 -2.11 -8.96
N LEU A 37 -3.13 -2.07 -7.63
CA LEU A 37 -3.17 -0.81 -6.88
C LEU A 37 -1.79 -0.16 -6.93
N ASN A 38 -1.73 1.11 -7.32
CA ASN A 38 -0.49 1.88 -7.29
C ASN A 38 -0.41 2.67 -5.97
N TRP A 39 0.25 2.08 -4.98
CA TRP A 39 0.30 2.60 -3.61
C TRP A 39 1.73 2.79 -3.11
N ALA A 40 1.87 3.60 -2.06
CA ALA A 40 3.14 3.85 -1.39
C ALA A 40 3.01 3.80 0.14
N ILE A 41 4.14 3.61 0.84
CA ILE A 41 4.23 3.67 2.29
C ILE A 41 5.19 4.76 2.76
N ALA A 42 4.83 5.41 3.85
CA ALA A 42 5.66 6.38 4.57
C ALA A 42 5.84 5.91 6.01
N GLY A 43 7.07 5.54 6.35
CA GLY A 43 7.46 5.24 7.72
C GLY A 43 7.53 6.51 8.58
N ARG A 44 7.34 6.34 9.88
CA ARG A 44 7.76 7.32 10.89
C ARG A 44 8.78 6.65 11.83
N SER A 45 9.84 7.37 12.19
CA SER A 45 10.80 6.97 13.22
C SER A 45 10.19 7.07 14.60
#